data_AF-A0A508SSL6-F1
#
_entry.id   AF-A0A508SSL6-F1
#
_cell.length_a   1.000
_cell.length_b   1.000
_cell.length_c   1.000
_cell.angle_alpha   90.00
_cell.angle_beta   90.00
_cell.angle_gamma   90.00
#
_symmetry.space_group_name_H-M   'P 1'
#
loop_
_entity.id
_entity.type
_entity.pdbx_description
1 polymer ?
#
loop_
_entity_poly.entity_id
_entity_poly.type
_entity_poly.pdbx_seq_one_letter_code
_entity_poly.pdbx_strand_id
1 'polypeptide(L)'
;MSHLEPFAEKLYAADNAISPVNYRVGYRLSATQAVLAQIEIPAPIVEHAVLGKLLVVPRITPDGTVTADISMQNDLTMDPQMKVAMMPIDQLVLRGTESESLRLEEARASELQELLGLLERSVSAVRTAMATLAGKP
;
A
#
# COMPACT_ATOMS: atom_id res chain seq x y z
N MET A 1 11.84 3.96 38.49
CA MET A 1 12.90 3.79 37.48
C MET A 1 12.43 4.50 36.22
N SER A 2 13.25 5.40 35.68
CA SER A 2 12.91 6.10 34.44
C SER A 2 13.10 5.12 33.28
N HIS A 3 12.01 4.68 32.66
CA HIS A 3 12.07 3.78 31.51
C HIS A 3 12.48 4.56 30.27
N LEU A 4 13.38 3.98 29.48
CA LEU A 4 13.83 4.50 28.20
C LEU A 4 12.91 3.91 27.12
N GLU A 5 12.39 4.74 26.22
CA GLU A 5 11.59 4.29 25.08
C GLU A 5 12.17 4.79 23.76
N PRO A 6 12.21 3.94 22.72
CA PRO A 6 12.52 4.39 21.37
C PRO A 6 11.36 5.21 20.81
N PHE A 7 11.67 6.19 19.97
CA PHE A 7 10.67 6.94 19.21
C PHE A 7 11.13 7.16 17.77
N ALA A 8 10.15 7.31 16.86
CA ALA A 8 10.35 7.67 15.47
C ALA A 8 9.19 8.58 15.03
N GLU A 9 9.50 9.80 14.63
CA GLU A 9 8.51 10.84 14.34
C GLU A 9 8.85 11.54 13.02
N LYS A 10 7.84 11.85 12.20
CA LYS A 10 8.00 12.67 10.99
C LYS A 10 7.90 14.14 11.36
N LEU A 11 8.94 14.91 11.05
CA LEU A 11 8.97 16.36 11.25
C LEU A 11 8.33 17.03 10.04
N TYR A 12 7.10 17.49 10.20
CA TYR A 12 6.45 18.34 9.21
C TYR A 12 7.05 19.74 9.30
N ALA A 13 7.37 20.31 8.14
CA ALA A 13 7.64 21.74 8.06
C ALA A 13 6.38 22.50 8.52
N ALA A 14 6.54 23.61 9.23
CA ALA A 14 5.42 24.50 9.55
C ALA A 14 4.70 24.90 8.25
N ASP A 15 3.38 25.12 8.30
CA ASP A 15 2.62 25.66 7.17
C ASP A 15 3.36 26.91 6.64
N ASN A 16 3.90 26.81 5.42
CA ASN A 16 4.72 27.81 4.70
C ASN A 16 6.26 27.72 4.78
N ALA A 17 6.85 26.70 5.40
CA ALA A 17 8.30 26.50 5.37
C ALA A 17 8.73 25.51 4.26
N ILE A 18 9.64 25.94 3.38
CA ILE A 18 10.33 25.09 2.37
C ILE A 18 11.48 24.31 3.05
N SER A 19 11.24 23.79 4.25
CA SER A 19 12.23 22.96 4.92
C SER A 19 12.09 21.52 4.44
N PRO A 20 13.20 20.82 4.13
CA PRO A 20 13.13 19.41 3.77
C PRO A 20 12.54 18.62 4.93
N VAL A 21 11.58 17.75 4.60
CA VAL A 21 10.93 16.87 5.57
C VAL A 21 11.97 15.88 6.09
N ASN A 22 12.07 15.75 7.41
CA ASN A 22 13.00 14.84 8.09
C ASN A 22 12.23 13.87 8.99
N TYR A 23 12.80 12.69 9.22
CA TYR A 23 12.41 11.82 10.33
C TYR A 23 13.37 12.03 11.49
N ARG A 24 12.82 12.07 12.69
CA ARG A 24 13.57 12.11 13.94
C ARG A 24 13.41 10.79 14.64
N VAL A 25 14.53 10.12 14.88
CA VAL A 25 14.56 8.81 15.57
C VAL A 25 15.52 8.87 16.73
N GLY A 26 15.19 8.21 17.84
CA GLY A 26 16.01 8.31 19.04
C GLY A 26 15.41 7.62 20.25
N TYR A 27 15.94 7.99 21.41
CA TYR A 27 15.49 7.51 22.71
C TYR A 27 15.09 8.67 23.61
N ARG A 28 13.99 8.49 24.34
CA ARG A 28 13.50 9.45 25.33
C ARG A 28 13.13 8.77 26.64
N LEU A 29 13.07 9.57 27.70
CA LEU A 29 12.56 9.11 29.00
C LEU A 29 11.03 9.04 28.95
N SER A 30 10.43 7.87 29.14
CA SER A 30 8.97 7.69 29.07
C SER A 30 8.21 8.63 30.03
N ALA A 31 8.76 8.88 31.22
CA ALA A 31 8.10 9.68 32.26
C ALA A 31 8.04 11.19 31.97
N THR A 32 9.08 11.75 31.35
CA THR A 32 9.21 13.20 31.11
C THR A 32 9.17 13.57 29.64
N GLN A 33 9.19 12.58 28.76
CA GLN A 33 9.35 12.73 27.31
C GLN A 33 10.63 13.47 26.90
N ALA A 34 11.59 13.62 27.84
CA ALA A 34 12.87 14.26 27.58
C ALA A 34 13.70 13.40 26.63
N VAL A 35 14.07 13.96 25.48
CA VAL A 35 14.92 13.30 24.49
C VAL A 35 16.34 13.24 25.03
N LEU A 36 16.94 12.04 25.03
CA LEU A 36 18.30 11.82 25.49
C LEU A 36 19.29 11.75 24.33
N ALA A 37 18.89 11.11 23.24
CA ALA A 37 19.68 11.01 22.03
C ALA A 37 18.72 10.93 20.84
N GLN A 38 19.06 11.63 19.76
CA GLN A 38 18.31 11.57 18.51
C GLN A 38 19.24 11.81 17.32
N ILE A 39 18.82 11.31 16.17
CA ILE A 39 19.34 11.69 14.87
C ILE A 39 18.19 12.17 13.98
N GLU A 40 18.51 13.05 13.05
CA GLU A 40 17.59 13.46 11.99
C GLU A 40 18.05 12.84 10.68
N ILE A 41 17.10 12.24 9.96
CA ILE A 41 17.34 11.57 8.69
C ILE A 41 16.43 12.23 7.65
N PRO A 42 16.96 12.68 6.50
CA PRO A 42 16.14 13.17 5.41
C PRO A 42 15.05 12.17 5.01
N ALA A 43 13.81 12.63 4.89
CA ALA A 43 12.67 11.79 4.53
C ALA A 43 12.89 11.00 3.25
N PRO A 44 13.47 11.56 2.17
CA PRO A 44 13.72 10.78 0.95
C PRO A 44 14.60 9.54 1.19
N ILE A 45 15.54 9.60 2.14
CA ILE A 45 16.42 8.46 2.44
C ILE A 45 15.63 7.35 3.15
N VAL A 46 14.86 7.72 4.18
CA VAL A 46 14.04 6.76 4.94
C VAL A 46 12.96 6.16 4.06
N GLU A 47 12.21 6.99 3.33
CA GLU A 47 11.11 6.56 2.47
C GLU A 47 11.62 5.68 1.33
N HIS A 48 12.73 6.02 0.67
CA HIS A 48 13.31 5.17 -0.37
C HIS A 48 13.78 3.83 0.20
N ALA A 49 14.41 3.82 1.38
CA ALA A 49 14.85 2.58 2.03
C ALA A 49 13.69 1.67 2.45
N VAL A 50 12.57 2.26 2.88
CA VAL A 50 11.34 1.53 3.25
C VAL A 50 10.62 1.03 2.00
N LEU A 51 10.33 1.92 1.03
CA LEU A 51 9.61 1.57 -0.20
C LEU A 51 10.39 0.57 -1.05
N GLY A 52 11.73 0.66 -1.10
CA GLY A 52 12.57 -0.29 -1.83
C GLY A 52 12.54 -1.72 -1.25
N LYS A 53 12.02 -1.92 -0.04
CA LYS A 53 11.85 -3.23 0.59
C LYS A 53 10.39 -3.63 0.75
N LEU A 54 9.47 -2.76 0.36
CA LEU A 54 8.04 -3.00 0.48
C LEU A 54 7.57 -3.86 -0.70
N LEU A 55 7.00 -5.03 -0.39
CA LEU A 55 6.32 -5.86 -1.35
C LEU A 55 4.81 -5.74 -1.12
N VAL A 56 4.12 -5.19 -2.11
CA VAL A 56 2.65 -5.09 -2.14
C VAL A 56 2.12 -6.18 -3.06
N VAL A 57 1.37 -7.13 -2.50
CA VAL A 57 0.79 -8.24 -3.24
C VAL A 57 -0.72 -8.05 -3.33
N PRO A 58 -1.27 -7.61 -4.49
CA PRO A 58 -2.71 -7.52 -4.67
C PRO A 58 -3.32 -8.92 -4.72
N ARG A 59 -4.48 -9.09 -4.09
CA ARG A 59 -5.29 -10.30 -4.15
C ARG A 59 -6.76 -9.97 -4.34
N ILE A 60 -7.48 -10.88 -5.00
CA ILE A 60 -8.94 -10.82 -5.16
C ILE A 60 -9.54 -11.83 -4.18
N THR A 61 -10.41 -11.37 -3.29
CA THR A 61 -11.17 -12.25 -2.37
C THR A 61 -12.36 -12.90 -3.09
N PRO A 62 -12.89 -14.02 -2.60
CA PRO A 62 -13.99 -14.73 -3.26
C PRO A 62 -15.28 -13.92 -3.45
N ASP A 63 -15.47 -12.85 -2.66
CA ASP A 63 -16.58 -11.91 -2.78
C ASP A 63 -16.35 -10.81 -3.86
N GLY A 64 -15.24 -10.86 -4.59
CA GLY A 64 -14.90 -9.91 -5.64
C GLY A 64 -14.21 -8.63 -5.16
N THR A 65 -13.80 -8.57 -3.90
CA THR A 65 -13.04 -7.42 -3.38
C THR A 65 -11.55 -7.55 -3.70
N VAL A 66 -10.95 -6.47 -4.19
CA VAL A 66 -9.50 -6.35 -4.35
C VAL A 66 -8.92 -5.73 -3.08
N THR A 67 -7.91 -6.40 -2.53
CA THR A 67 -7.13 -5.93 -1.38
C THR A 67 -5.66 -6.17 -1.68
N ALA A 68 -4.77 -5.64 -0.87
CA ALA A 68 -3.34 -5.91 -1.00
C ALA A 68 -2.74 -6.21 0.36
N ASP A 69 -1.91 -7.24 0.38
CA ASP A 69 -1.06 -7.56 1.52
C ASP A 69 0.24 -6.77 1.36
N ILE A 70 0.59 -6.03 2.41
CA ILE A 70 1.87 -5.33 2.50
C ILE A 70 2.81 -6.21 3.32
N SER A 71 3.96 -6.54 2.74
CA SER A 71 5.04 -7.24 3.44
C SER A 71 6.35 -6.49 3.24
N MET A 72 7.25 -6.58 4.21
CA MET A 72 8.62 -6.05 4.11
C MET A 72 9.58 -7.20 3.86
N GLN A 73 10.37 -7.09 2.79
CA GLN A 73 11.39 -8.08 2.48
C GLN A 73 12.42 -8.15 3.62
N ASN A 74 12.58 -9.34 4.22
CA ASN A 74 13.48 -9.67 5.32
C ASN A 74 13.08 -9.24 6.75
N ASP A 75 11.83 -8.88 7.02
CA ASP A 75 11.37 -8.61 8.39
C ASP A 75 10.39 -9.68 8.89
N LEU A 76 10.85 -10.55 9.81
CA LEU A 76 10.06 -11.63 10.42
C LEU A 76 9.08 -11.13 11.50
N THR A 77 9.05 -9.82 11.77
CA THR A 77 8.34 -9.24 12.92
C THR A 77 7.29 -8.18 12.57
N MET A 78 6.99 -7.96 11.29
CA MET A 78 5.88 -7.08 10.92
C MET A 78 4.54 -7.75 11.27
N ASP A 79 3.70 -7.02 12.01
CA ASP A 79 2.31 -7.37 12.24
C ASP A 79 1.61 -7.52 10.87
N PRO A 80 0.96 -8.66 10.54
CA PRO A 80 0.63 -9.02 9.16
C PRO A 80 -0.48 -8.18 8.50
N GLN A 81 -0.92 -7.07 9.10
CA GLN A 81 -2.21 -6.47 8.74
C GLN A 81 -2.17 -4.95 8.63
N MET A 82 -1.24 -4.40 7.86
CA MET A 82 -1.53 -3.13 7.19
C MET A 82 -2.43 -3.41 5.98
N LYS A 83 -3.75 -3.47 6.23
CA LYS A 83 -4.73 -3.66 5.16
C LYS A 83 -4.81 -2.40 4.31
N VAL A 84 -4.41 -2.51 3.04
CA VAL A 84 -4.63 -1.47 2.03
C VAL A 84 -6.13 -1.32 1.78
N ALA A 85 -6.54 -0.12 1.34
CA ALA A 85 -7.92 0.17 0.95
C ALA A 85 -8.51 -0.96 0.10
N MET A 86 -9.66 -1.46 0.55
CA MET A 86 -10.40 -2.52 -0.11
C MET A 86 -11.36 -1.91 -1.12
N MET A 87 -11.36 -2.41 -2.35
CA MET A 87 -12.26 -1.92 -3.39
C MET A 87 -12.84 -3.08 -4.21
N PRO A 88 -14.16 -3.09 -4.47
CA PRO A 88 -14.75 -4.04 -5.41
C PRO A 88 -14.10 -3.98 -6.80
N ILE A 89 -13.92 -5.13 -7.45
CA ILE A 89 -13.26 -5.21 -8.76
C ILE A 89 -13.99 -4.40 -9.84
N ASP A 90 -15.31 -4.33 -9.79
CA ASP A 90 -16.12 -3.53 -10.71
C ASP A 90 -15.86 -2.03 -10.55
N GLN A 91 -15.70 -1.54 -9.32
CA GLN A 91 -15.35 -0.14 -9.08
C GLN A 91 -13.95 0.21 -9.58
N LEU A 92 -12.99 -0.72 -9.50
CA LEU A 92 -11.65 -0.52 -10.07
C LEU A 92 -11.71 -0.43 -11.59
N VAL A 93 -12.48 -1.30 -12.24
CA VAL A 93 -12.69 -1.27 -13.70
C VAL A 93 -13.36 0.03 -14.13
N LEU A 94 -14.40 0.48 -13.41
CA LEU A 94 -15.07 1.74 -13.68
C LEU A 94 -14.09 2.92 -13.60
N ARG A 95 -13.34 3.04 -12.50
CA ARG A 95 -12.35 4.12 -12.33
C ARG A 95 -11.26 4.12 -13.39
N GLY A 96 -10.78 2.94 -13.78
CA GLY A 96 -9.75 2.80 -14.82
C GLY A 96 -10.26 3.08 -16.24
N THR A 97 -11.58 3.08 -16.44
CA THR A 97 -12.21 3.35 -17.74
C THR A 97 -12.96 4.68 -17.78
N GLU A 98 -12.92 5.44 -16.69
CA GLU A 98 -13.42 6.81 -16.65
C GLU A 98 -12.63 7.69 -17.64
N SER A 99 -13.36 8.51 -18.41
CA SER A 99 -12.80 9.35 -19.47
C SER A 99 -11.64 10.23 -19.00
N GLU A 100 -11.73 10.76 -17.77
CA GLU A 100 -10.68 11.59 -17.19
C GLU A 100 -9.41 10.77 -16.91
N SER A 101 -9.54 9.59 -16.31
CA SER A 101 -8.42 8.65 -16.09
C SER A 101 -7.77 8.24 -17.39
N LEU A 102 -8.56 7.85 -18.40
CA LEU A 102 -8.06 7.45 -19.72
C LEU A 102 -7.30 8.58 -20.41
N ARG A 103 -7.75 9.83 -20.24
CA ARG A 103 -7.08 11.00 -20.82
C ARG A 103 -5.79 11.34 -20.07
N LEU A 104 -5.77 11.19 -18.74
CA LEU A 104 -4.58 11.43 -17.91
C LEU A 104 -3.48 10.38 -18.17
N GLU A 105 -3.86 9.13 -18.42
CA GLU A 105 -2.93 8.04 -18.73
C GLU A 105 -2.58 7.95 -20.23
N GLU A 106 -3.12 8.85 -21.06
CA GLU A 106 -2.95 8.83 -22.52
C GLU A 106 -3.31 7.47 -23.16
N ALA A 107 -4.31 6.79 -22.59
CA ALA A 107 -4.68 5.43 -22.92
C ALA A 107 -5.16 5.29 -24.38
N ARG A 108 -4.75 4.21 -25.03
CA ARG A 108 -5.11 3.87 -26.41
C ARG A 108 -6.24 2.85 -26.45
N ALA A 109 -7.03 2.90 -27.53
CA ALA A 109 -8.09 1.93 -27.76
C ALA A 109 -7.57 0.47 -27.79
N SER A 110 -6.35 0.25 -28.27
CA SER A 110 -5.71 -1.08 -28.25
C SER A 110 -5.47 -1.60 -26.83
N GLU A 111 -5.09 -0.73 -25.90
CA GLU A 111 -4.86 -1.10 -24.49
C GLU A 111 -6.18 -1.45 -23.80
N LEU A 112 -7.26 -0.75 -24.14
CA LEU A 112 -8.61 -1.10 -23.67
C LEU A 112 -9.14 -2.41 -24.27
N GLN A 113 -8.78 -2.70 -25.52
CA GLN A 113 -9.08 -4.00 -26.14
C GLN A 113 -8.35 -5.14 -25.41
N GLU A 114 -7.09 -4.93 -25.04
CA GLU A 114 -6.31 -5.89 -24.25
C GLU A 114 -6.90 -6.08 -22.84
N LEU A 115 -7.28 -4.98 -22.18
CA LEU A 115 -7.97 -5.02 -20.89
C LEU A 115 -9.28 -5.81 -20.97
N LEU A 116 -10.09 -5.58 -22.00
CA LEU A 116 -11.33 -6.33 -22.23
C LEU A 116 -11.04 -7.84 -22.33
N GLY A 117 -10.04 -8.23 -23.13
CA GLY A 117 -9.65 -9.63 -23.26
C GLY A 117 -9.16 -10.25 -21.94
N LEU A 118 -8.48 -9.48 -21.08
CA LEU A 118 -8.08 -9.91 -19.74
C LEU A 118 -9.29 -10.15 -18.83
N LEU A 119 -10.27 -9.25 -18.86
CA LEU A 119 -11.49 -9.35 -18.06
C LEU A 119 -12.35 -10.54 -18.50
N GLU A 120 -12.49 -10.78 -19.80
CA GLU A 120 -13.21 -11.95 -20.34
C GLU A 120 -12.57 -13.28 -19.90
N ARG A 121 -11.23 -13.36 -19.93
CA ARG A 121 -10.50 -14.53 -19.40
C ARG A 121 -10.76 -14.72 -17.91
N SER A 122 -10.81 -13.64 -17.15
CA SER A 122 -11.08 -13.66 -15.71
C SER A 122 -12.50 -14.15 -15.42
N VAL A 123 -13.49 -13.69 -16.19
CA VAL A 123 -14.88 -14.18 -16.13
C VAL A 123 -14.94 -15.69 -16.41
N SER A 124 -14.22 -16.17 -17.42
CA SER A 124 -14.14 -17.60 -17.72
C SER A 124 -13.56 -18.41 -16.55
N ALA A 125 -12.49 -17.92 -15.91
CA ALA A 125 -11.89 -18.57 -14.75
C ALA A 125 -12.86 -18.67 -13.56
N VAL A 126 -13.60 -17.60 -13.26
CA VAL A 126 -14.62 -17.60 -12.19
C VAL A 126 -15.73 -18.61 -12.49
N ARG A 127 -16.23 -18.67 -13.73
CA ARG A 127 -17.25 -19.65 -14.15
C ARG A 127 -16.76 -21.08 -13.97
N THR A 128 -15.51 -21.38 -14.33
CA THR A 128 -14.91 -22.72 -14.13
C THR A 128 -14.79 -23.05 -12.63
N ALA A 129 -14.38 -22.09 -11.79
CA ALA A 129 -14.31 -22.29 -10.35
C ALA A 129 -15.70 -22.56 -9.74
N MET A 130 -16.72 -21.82 -10.16
CA MET A 130 -18.12 -22.05 -9.75
C MET A 130 -18.61 -23.45 -10.13
N ALA A 131 -18.35 -23.89 -11.37
CA ALA A 131 -18.71 -25.23 -11.83
C ALA A 131 -18.01 -26.32 -11.02
N THR A 132 -16.76 -26.10 -10.62
CA THR A 132 -15.99 -27.02 -9.78
C THR A 132 -16.57 -27.11 -8.36
N LEU A 133 -17.00 -26.00 -7.78
CA LEU A 133 -17.64 -25.98 -6.46
C LEU A 133 -19.03 -26.63 -6.48
N ALA A 134 -19.80 -26.42 -7.54
CA ALA A 134 -21.13 -27.03 -7.72
C ALA A 134 -21.08 -28.56 -7.98
N GLY A 135 -19.93 -29.09 -8.42
CA GLY A 135 -19.74 -30.50 -8.75
C GLY A 135 -19.11 -31.36 -7.64
N LYS A 136 -18.83 -30.80 -6.45
CA LYS A 136 -18.37 -31.59 -5.29
C LYS A 136 -19.58 -32.15 -4.51
N PRO A 137 -19.60 -33.46 -4.16
CA PRO A 137 -20.63 -34.04 -3.31
C PRO A 137 -20.58 -33.50 -1.87
#